data_AF-A0AAJ0U0Z5-F1
#
_entry.id   AF-A0AAJ0U0Z5-F1
#
_cell.length_a   1.000
_cell.length_b   1.000
_cell.length_c   1.000
_cell.angle_alpha   90.00
_cell.angle_beta   90.00
_cell.angle_gamma   90.00
#
_symmetry.space_group_name_H-M   'P 1'
#
loop_
_entity.id
_entity.type
_entity.pdbx_description
1 polymer ?
#
loop_
_entity_poly.entity_id
_entity_poly.type
_entity_poly.pdbx_seq_one_letter_code
_entity_poly.pdbx_strand_id
1 'polypeptide(L)'
;MSSADPLIERLLALLKELTEDSEGYLERQDDPQLWYNRGYANGMADALRQIGYGSQVDAAVESDCYDAARDQSHLPWGKAYEHGREMGAKETYEITGSQPASEKP
;
A
#
# COMPACT_ATOMS: atom_id res chain seq x y z
N MET A 1 3.61 12.76 25.37
CA MET A 1 2.98 12.23 24.15
C MET A 1 3.61 12.99 23.00
N SER A 2 4.51 12.38 22.23
CA SER A 2 5.02 13.04 21.01
C SER A 2 3.82 13.28 20.10
N SER A 3 3.69 14.50 19.55
CA SER A 3 2.83 14.72 18.40
C SER A 3 3.23 13.71 17.33
N ALA A 4 2.25 13.05 16.70
CA ALA A 4 2.54 12.22 15.54
C ALA A 4 3.29 13.06 14.49
N ASP A 5 4.22 12.43 13.78
CA ASP A 5 4.98 13.09 12.73
C ASP A 5 4.01 13.57 11.64
N PRO A 6 3.95 14.88 11.31
CA PRO A 6 3.03 15.41 10.30
C PRO A 6 3.20 14.76 8.92
N LEU A 7 4.39 14.23 8.61
CA LEU A 7 4.60 13.45 7.38
C LEU A 7 3.81 12.14 7.42
N ILE A 8 3.87 11.42 8.54
CA ILE A 8 3.19 10.14 8.71
C ILE A 8 1.67 10.33 8.70
N GLU A 9 1.16 11.40 9.32
CA GLU A 9 -0.26 11.73 9.25
C GLU A 9 -0.73 11.94 7.80
N ARG A 10 0.07 12.61 6.98
CA ARG A 10 -0.23 12.82 5.55
C ARG A 10 -0.16 11.52 4.75
N LEU A 11 0.82 10.66 5.02
CA LEU A 11 0.94 9.36 4.36
C LEU A 11 -0.23 8.44 4.71
N LEU A 12 -0.70 8.47 5.96
CA LEU A 12 -1.89 7.72 6.39
C LEU A 12 -3.17 8.27 5.74
N ALA A 13 -3.29 9.60 5.61
CA ALA A 13 -4.42 10.20 4.90
C ALA A 13 -4.44 9.82 3.41
N LEU A 14 -3.28 9.86 2.74
CA LEU A 14 -3.14 9.44 1.35
C LEU A 14 -3.42 7.94 1.18
N LEU A 15 -2.90 7.10 2.08
CA LEU A 15 -3.19 5.66 2.09
C LEU A 15 -4.70 5.40 2.14
N LYS A 16 -5.41 6.11 3.01
CA LYS A 16 -6.87 6.00 3.14
C LYS A 16 -7.58 6.43 1.85
N GLU A 17 -7.22 7.60 1.30
CA GLU A 17 -7.79 8.12 0.05
C GLU A 17 -7.60 7.13 -1.10
N LEU A 18 -6.38 6.64 -1.32
CA LEU A 18 -6.09 5.65 -2.37
C LEU A 18 -6.86 4.33 -2.17
N THR A 19 -7.04 3.93 -0.92
CA THR A 19 -7.80 2.72 -0.55
C THR A 19 -9.29 2.90 -0.86
N GLU A 20 -9.88 4.04 -0.53
CA GLU A 20 -11.29 4.35 -0.81
C GLU A 20 -11.51 4.52 -2.33
N ASP A 21 -10.66 5.28 -3.02
CA ASP A 21 -10.79 5.56 -4.46
C ASP A 21 -10.56 4.33 -5.34
N SER A 22 -9.90 3.30 -4.81
CA SER A 22 -9.66 2.03 -5.51
C SER A 22 -10.57 0.90 -5.04
N GLU A 23 -11.67 1.19 -4.34
CA GLU A 23 -12.69 0.17 -4.02
C GLU A 23 -13.31 -0.45 -5.29
N GLY A 24 -13.68 -1.71 -5.21
CA GLY A 24 -14.26 -2.45 -6.34
C GLY A 24 -13.26 -2.80 -7.46
N TYR A 25 -11.96 -2.70 -7.19
CA TYR A 25 -10.93 -3.01 -8.21
C TYR A 25 -10.99 -4.47 -8.68
N LEU A 26 -11.35 -5.42 -7.81
CA LEU A 26 -11.45 -6.85 -8.15
C LEU A 26 -12.46 -7.11 -9.28
N GLU A 27 -13.52 -6.32 -9.35
CA GLU A 27 -14.57 -6.38 -10.36
C GLU A 27 -14.20 -5.64 -11.66
N ARG A 28 -13.10 -4.87 -11.66
CA ARG A 28 -12.72 -3.94 -12.73
C ARG A 28 -11.38 -4.31 -13.35
N GLN A 29 -11.29 -5.54 -13.86
CA GLN A 29 -10.10 -6.07 -14.55
C GLN A 29 -9.76 -5.31 -15.85
N ASP A 30 -10.71 -4.54 -16.38
CA ASP A 30 -10.58 -3.65 -17.53
C ASP A 30 -9.92 -2.31 -17.21
N ASP A 31 -9.68 -2.01 -15.93
CA ASP A 31 -9.11 -0.74 -15.46
C ASP A 31 -7.76 -0.95 -14.73
N PRO A 32 -6.64 -1.07 -15.46
CA PRO A 32 -5.32 -1.28 -14.86
C PRO A 32 -4.90 -0.17 -13.89
N GLN A 33 -5.40 1.06 -14.05
CA GLN A 33 -5.04 2.16 -13.17
C GLN A 33 -5.64 1.96 -11.77
N LEU A 34 -6.88 1.46 -11.71
CA LEU A 34 -7.53 1.13 -10.44
C LEU A 34 -6.76 0.05 -9.67
N TRP A 35 -6.27 -0.97 -10.38
CA TRP A 35 -5.42 -2.02 -9.82
C TRP A 35 -4.07 -1.48 -9.36
N TYR A 36 -3.44 -0.62 -10.16
CA TYR A 36 -2.19 0.05 -9.78
C TYR A 36 -2.36 0.86 -8.49
N ASN A 37 -3.42 1.68 -8.38
CA ASN A 37 -3.67 2.50 -7.21
C ASN A 37 -3.87 1.66 -5.95
N ARG A 38 -4.64 0.57 -6.06
CA ARG A 38 -4.82 -0.38 -4.96
C ARG A 38 -3.49 -1.02 -4.55
N GLY A 39 -2.72 -1.49 -5.53
CA GLY A 39 -1.38 -2.03 -5.30
C GLY A 39 -0.51 -1.04 -4.55
N TYR A 40 -0.47 0.20 -5.02
CA TYR A 40 0.30 1.29 -4.42
C TYR A 40 -0.09 1.54 -2.96
N ALA A 41 -1.40 1.62 -2.67
CA ALA A 41 -1.90 1.74 -1.29
C ALA A 41 -1.41 0.57 -0.41
N ASN A 42 -1.52 -0.67 -0.89
CA ASN A 42 -1.08 -1.85 -0.13
C ASN A 42 0.45 -1.85 0.08
N GLY A 43 1.23 -1.40 -0.91
CA GLY A 43 2.68 -1.21 -0.77
C GLY A 43 3.04 -0.17 0.30
N MET A 44 2.34 0.97 0.33
CA MET A 44 2.51 1.98 1.38
C MET A 44 2.18 1.41 2.77
N ALA A 45 1.06 0.69 2.89
CA ALA A 45 0.62 0.10 4.16
C ALA A 45 1.67 -0.88 4.70
N ASP A 46 2.23 -1.74 3.85
CA ASP A 46 3.27 -2.69 4.21
C ASP A 46 4.55 -1.97 4.67
N ALA A 47 5.00 -0.95 3.93
CA ALA A 47 6.18 -0.19 4.30
C ALA A 47 5.99 0.56 5.64
N LEU A 48 4.84 1.20 5.85
CA LEU A 48 4.49 1.88 7.10
C LEU A 48 4.44 0.92 8.29
N ARG A 49 3.89 -0.29 8.10
CA ARG A 49 3.92 -1.36 9.11
C ARG A 49 5.36 -1.73 9.46
N GLN A 50 6.22 -1.93 8.47
CA GLN A 50 7.61 -2.34 8.67
C GLN A 50 8.46 -1.31 9.44
N ILE A 51 8.17 -0.01 9.29
CA ILE A 51 8.89 1.05 10.01
C ILE A 51 8.25 1.42 11.36
N GLY A 52 7.26 0.65 11.82
CA GLY A 52 6.70 0.74 13.18
C GLY A 52 5.36 1.47 13.31
N TYR A 53 4.71 1.84 12.21
CA TYR A 53 3.39 2.50 12.22
C TYR A 53 2.21 1.54 12.01
N GLY A 54 2.41 0.24 12.29
CA GLY A 54 1.38 -0.77 12.00
C GLY A 54 0.05 -0.52 12.70
N SER A 55 0.06 -0.14 13.97
CA SER A 55 -1.18 0.18 14.69
C SER A 55 -1.94 1.36 14.09
N GLN A 56 -1.24 2.35 13.53
CA GLN A 56 -1.88 3.48 12.84
C GLN A 56 -2.43 3.07 11.48
N VAL A 57 -1.73 2.20 10.75
CA VAL A 57 -2.21 1.63 9.48
C VAL A 57 -3.50 0.84 9.72
N ASP A 58 -3.50 -0.06 10.70
CA ASP A 58 -4.64 -0.92 11.00
C ASP A 58 -5.86 -0.13 11.54
N ALA A 59 -5.62 1.08 12.07
CA ALA A 59 -6.69 2.01 12.45
C ALA A 59 -7.19 2.87 11.27
N ALA A 60 -6.39 3.04 10.22
CA ALA A 60 -6.70 3.90 9.08
C ALA A 60 -7.42 3.15 7.95
N VAL A 61 -7.05 1.89 7.70
CA VAL A 61 -7.58 1.07 6.60
C VAL A 61 -7.81 -0.36 7.04
N GLU A 62 -8.84 -1.00 6.48
CA GLU A 62 -9.09 -2.43 6.68
C GLU A 62 -8.04 -3.27 5.95
N SER A 63 -7.86 -4.52 6.39
CA SER A 63 -6.99 -5.46 5.68
C SER A 63 -7.56 -5.77 4.30
N ASP A 64 -6.73 -5.64 3.28
CA ASP A 64 -7.18 -5.84 1.91
C ASP A 64 -7.36 -7.33 1.58
N CYS A 65 -8.45 -7.64 0.88
CA CYS A 65 -8.76 -9.00 0.49
C CYS A 65 -7.91 -9.53 -0.70
N TYR A 66 -7.02 -8.71 -1.27
CA TYR A 66 -6.14 -9.12 -2.38
C TYR A 66 -5.26 -10.32 -2.03
N ASP A 67 -4.87 -10.47 -0.77
CA ASP A 67 -4.04 -11.60 -0.36
C ASP A 67 -4.71 -12.95 -0.65
N ALA A 68 -6.04 -12.99 -0.71
CA ALA A 68 -6.80 -14.16 -1.15
C ALA A 68 -6.86 -14.34 -2.69
N ALA A 69 -6.54 -13.30 -3.46
CA ALA A 69 -6.56 -13.26 -4.93
C ALA A 69 -5.16 -13.21 -5.58
N ARG A 70 -4.09 -13.32 -4.78
CA ARG A 70 -2.68 -13.41 -5.21
C ARG A 70 -2.52 -14.50 -6.31
N ASP A 71 -1.58 -14.26 -7.23
CA ASP A 71 -1.26 -15.07 -8.44
C ASP A 71 -1.89 -14.62 -9.77
N GLN A 72 -2.21 -13.32 -9.90
CA GLN A 72 -2.67 -12.73 -11.17
C GLN A 72 -1.60 -11.92 -11.90
N SER A 73 -0.32 -12.00 -11.48
CA SER A 73 0.80 -11.24 -12.08
C SER A 73 1.09 -11.61 -13.55
N HIS A 74 0.48 -12.66 -14.07
CA HIS A 74 0.51 -12.99 -15.49
C HIS A 74 -0.51 -12.18 -16.32
N LEU A 75 -1.53 -11.60 -15.68
CA LEU A 75 -2.59 -10.80 -16.28
C LEU A 75 -2.22 -9.30 -16.25
N PRO A 76 -2.71 -8.48 -17.20
CA PRO A 76 -2.36 -7.06 -17.27
C PRO A 76 -2.65 -6.28 -15.98
N TRP A 77 -3.82 -6.49 -15.38
CA TRP A 77 -4.23 -5.81 -14.16
C TRP A 77 -3.45 -6.29 -12.93
N GLY A 78 -3.12 -7.58 -12.85
CA GLY A 78 -2.29 -8.11 -11.77
C GLY A 78 -0.84 -7.62 -11.86
N LYS A 79 -0.31 -7.39 -13.06
CA LYS A 79 0.98 -6.68 -13.25
C LYS A 79 0.90 -5.23 -12.79
N ALA A 80 -0.18 -4.53 -13.12
CA ALA A 80 -0.38 -3.15 -12.68
C ALA A 80 -0.45 -3.06 -11.16
N TYR A 81 -1.19 -3.96 -10.50
CA TYR A 81 -1.22 -4.07 -9.04
C TYR A 81 0.18 -4.32 -8.47
N GLU A 82 0.90 -5.33 -8.97
CA GLU A 82 2.20 -5.69 -8.40
C GLU A 82 3.21 -4.55 -8.56
N HIS A 83 3.20 -3.89 -9.72
CA HIS A 83 4.02 -2.72 -9.94
C HIS A 83 3.64 -1.56 -9.01
N GLY A 84 2.34 -1.30 -8.82
CA GLY A 84 1.85 -0.34 -7.85
C GLY A 84 2.38 -0.65 -6.45
N ARG A 85 2.28 -1.90 -6.02
CA ARG A 85 2.74 -2.38 -4.70
C ARG A 85 4.23 -2.16 -4.49
N GLU A 86 5.05 -2.51 -5.48
CA GLU A 86 6.49 -2.25 -5.45
C GLU A 86 6.79 -0.75 -5.33
N MET A 87 6.11 0.08 -6.13
CA MET A 87 6.32 1.53 -6.14
C MET A 87 5.86 2.20 -4.85
N GLY A 88 4.68 1.85 -4.34
CA GLY A 88 4.13 2.40 -3.10
C GLY A 88 5.01 2.09 -1.89
N ALA A 89 5.55 0.87 -1.82
CA ALA A 89 6.50 0.50 -0.78
C ALA A 89 7.82 1.29 -0.92
N LYS A 90 8.42 1.25 -2.11
CA LYS A 90 9.70 1.91 -2.40
C LYS A 90 9.66 3.41 -2.08
N GLU A 91 8.67 4.12 -2.60
CA GLU A 91 8.56 5.57 -2.43
C GLU A 91 8.25 5.94 -0.98
N THR A 92 7.50 5.12 -0.24
CA THR A 92 7.29 5.31 1.20
C THR A 92 8.62 5.26 1.97
N TYR A 93 9.51 4.32 1.66
CA TYR A 93 10.85 4.27 2.26
C TYR A 93 11.70 5.49 1.89
N GLU A 94 11.69 5.89 0.62
CA GLU A 94 12.44 7.06 0.14
C GLU A 94 11.99 8.35 0.85
N ILE A 95 10.68 8.57 0.97
CA ILE A 95 10.09 9.76 1.58
C ILE A 95 10.35 9.79 3.09
N THR A 96 10.26 8.65 3.77
CA THR A 96 10.48 8.54 5.22
C THR A 96 11.96 8.45 5.59
N GLY A 97 12.87 8.35 4.61
CA GLY A 97 14.30 8.13 4.84
C GLY A 97 14.61 6.83 5.56
N SER A 98 13.69 5.86 5.50
CA SER A 98 13.79 4.57 6.19
C SER A 98 14.23 3.47 5.24
N GLN A 99 14.63 2.33 5.78
CA GLN A 99 14.91 1.12 5.00
C GLN A 99 13.94 0.01 5.40
N PRO A 100 13.61 -0.92 4.48
CA PRO A 100 12.90 -2.13 4.87
C PRO A 100 13.70 -2.85 5.95
N ALA A 101 13.01 -3.42 6.92
CA ALA A 101 13.67 -4.24 7.93
C ALA A 101 14.39 -5.37 7.19
N SER A 102 15.70 -5.51 7.39
CA SER A 102 16.45 -6.61 6.77
C SER A 102 15.81 -7.94 7.14
N GLU A 103 15.33 -8.68 6.14
CA GLU A 103 14.91 -10.07 6.32
C GLU A 103 16.12 -10.81 6.90
N LYS A 104 15.98 -11.33 8.13
CA LYS A 104 16.98 -12.24 8.66
C LYS A 104 17.02 -13.47 7.75
N PRO A 105 18.21 -13.93 7.33
CA PRO A 105 18.36 -15.14 6.54
C PRO A 105 17.87 -16.38 7.28
#